data_AF-A0A7S2BXR6-F1
#
_entry.id   AF-A0A7S2BXR6-F1
#
_cell.length_a   1.000
_cell.length_b   1.000
_cell.length_c   1.000
_cell.angle_alpha   90.00
_cell.angle_beta   90.00
_cell.angle_gamma   90.00
#
_symmetry.space_group_name_H-M   'P 1'
#
loop_
_entity.id
_entity.type
_entity.pdbx_description
1 polymer ?
#
loop_
_entity_poly.entity_id
_entity_poly.type
_entity_poly.pdbx_seq_one_letter_code
_entity_poly.pdbx_strand_id
1 'polypeptide(L)'
;VGMPLLTNLHYEAIAWQHHGVRIKEVEMSGIQLVPIVFWYDSTHITSVEHYRSLVFGPDEVYQMGNFVEETFGVRQRQDIMSKGMEGHPKYGTYHCLSYGPDGLRRPLICHLNGVRFLTPEQRAERGFPADPPVEFYPSRVMVNKRHRRIRTVLDAIVRFVGADLQQANELKNILSKELNETRIRSGKPASLSLATAPSSCGAAVANAC
;
A
#
# COMPACT_ATOMS: atom_id res chain seq x y z
N VAL A 1 -11.17 20.04 7.11
CA VAL A 1 -10.85 19.21 5.91
C VAL A 1 -10.33 17.88 6.43
N GLY A 2 -11.03 16.78 6.19
CA GLY A 2 -10.62 15.49 6.74
C GLY A 2 -9.28 15.04 6.17
N MET A 3 -8.45 14.36 6.98
CA MET A 3 -7.19 13.82 6.46
C MET A 3 -7.49 12.53 5.71
N PRO A 4 -7.10 12.41 4.44
CA PRO A 4 -7.31 11.18 3.68
C PRO A 4 -6.53 10.04 4.31
N LEU A 5 -7.13 8.85 4.32
CA LEU A 5 -6.32 7.64 4.36
C LEU A 5 -5.50 7.59 3.06
N LEU A 6 -4.26 8.06 3.12
CA LEU A 6 -3.35 8.20 1.97
C LEU A 6 -3.15 6.89 1.21
N THR A 7 -3.36 5.77 1.90
CA THR A 7 -3.35 4.42 1.31
C THR A 7 -4.37 4.24 0.19
N ASN A 8 -5.48 4.97 0.20
CA ASN A 8 -6.61 4.70 -0.70
C ASN A 8 -6.54 5.48 -2.01
N LEU A 9 -5.78 6.57 -2.07
CA LEU A 9 -5.72 7.47 -3.24
C LEU A 9 -4.79 6.95 -4.34
N HIS A 10 -3.65 6.37 -3.94
CA HIS A 10 -2.57 5.93 -4.82
C HIS A 10 -2.05 4.56 -4.39
N TYR A 11 -2.96 3.65 -4.06
CA TYR A 11 -2.60 2.33 -3.56
C TYR A 11 -1.72 1.56 -4.54
N GLU A 12 -1.92 1.72 -5.84
CA GLU A 12 -1.10 1.12 -6.88
C GLU A 12 0.38 1.48 -6.77
N ALA A 13 0.69 2.73 -6.39
CA ALA A 13 2.05 3.18 -6.18
C ALA A 13 2.65 2.54 -4.92
N ILE A 14 1.86 2.43 -3.86
CA ILE A 14 2.25 1.77 -2.60
C ILE A 14 2.52 0.29 -2.83
N ALA A 15 1.61 -0.41 -3.51
CA ALA A 15 1.76 -1.82 -3.81
C ALA A 15 2.99 -2.09 -4.68
N TRP A 16 3.25 -1.24 -5.67
CA TRP A 16 4.49 -1.33 -6.44
C TRP A 16 5.71 -1.10 -5.56
N GLN A 17 5.72 -0.01 -4.79
CA GLN A 17 6.87 0.39 -3.98
C GLN A 17 7.21 -0.65 -2.90
N HIS A 18 6.20 -1.19 -2.23
CA HIS A 18 6.38 -2.07 -1.07
C HIS A 18 6.42 -3.55 -1.44
N HIS A 19 5.71 -3.95 -2.49
CA HIS A 19 5.51 -5.36 -2.83
C HIS A 19 5.94 -5.72 -4.25
N GLY A 20 6.31 -4.74 -5.09
CA GLY A 20 6.69 -5.01 -6.49
C GLY A 20 5.54 -5.50 -7.35
N VAL A 21 4.29 -5.30 -6.91
CA VAL A 21 3.10 -5.76 -7.62
C VAL A 21 2.48 -4.61 -8.40
N ARG A 22 2.14 -4.87 -9.67
CA ARG A 22 1.35 -3.96 -10.50
C ARG A 22 -0.12 -4.25 -10.27
N ILE A 23 -0.85 -3.20 -9.93
CA ILE A 23 -2.29 -3.26 -9.73
C ILE A 23 -2.96 -2.43 -10.80
N LYS A 24 -4.04 -2.95 -11.35
CA LYS A 24 -4.92 -2.25 -12.27
C LYS A 24 -6.26 -2.00 -11.59
N GLU A 25 -6.81 -0.82 -11.80
CA GLU A 25 -8.19 -0.51 -11.45
C GLU A 25 -9.15 -1.48 -12.16
N VAL A 26 -10.22 -1.82 -11.47
CA VAL A 26 -11.30 -2.65 -12.00
C VAL A 26 -12.63 -1.93 -11.75
N GLU A 27 -13.51 -2.00 -12.73
CA GLU A 27 -14.88 -1.52 -12.58
C GLU A 27 -15.78 -2.71 -12.27
N MET A 28 -16.55 -2.59 -11.19
CA MET A 28 -17.53 -3.61 -10.78
C MET A 28 -18.86 -2.93 -10.49
N SER A 29 -19.88 -3.23 -11.29
CA SER A 29 -21.23 -2.67 -11.14
C SER A 29 -21.25 -1.12 -11.09
N GLY A 30 -20.42 -0.47 -11.91
CA GLY A 30 -20.31 1.00 -11.97
C GLY A 30 -19.47 1.62 -10.86
N ILE A 31 -18.83 0.83 -10.00
CA ILE A 31 -17.93 1.30 -8.95
C ILE A 31 -16.48 1.06 -9.39
N GLN A 32 -15.65 2.10 -9.33
CA GLN A 32 -14.21 1.98 -9.58
C GLN A 32 -13.49 1.48 -8.33
N LEU A 33 -12.78 0.38 -8.47
CA LEU A 33 -12.14 -0.35 -7.39
C LEU A 33 -10.66 -0.58 -7.70
N VAL A 34 -9.86 -0.67 -6.64
CA VAL A 34 -8.46 -1.08 -6.71
C VAL A 34 -8.26 -2.32 -5.84
N PRO A 35 -7.84 -3.47 -6.39
CA PRO A 35 -7.61 -4.65 -5.58
C PRO A 35 -6.45 -4.43 -4.61
N ILE A 36 -6.59 -4.84 -3.36
CA ILE A 36 -5.54 -4.69 -2.35
C ILE A 36 -4.69 -5.96 -2.22
N VAL A 37 -3.39 -5.81 -1.96
CA VAL A 37 -2.45 -6.95 -1.89
C VAL A 37 -2.23 -7.47 -0.47
N PHE A 38 -2.80 -6.79 0.52
CA PHE A 38 -2.74 -7.16 1.92
C PHE A 38 -4.03 -6.71 2.58
N TRP A 39 -4.55 -7.55 3.46
CA TRP A 39 -5.70 -7.23 4.27
C TRP A 39 -5.28 -6.26 5.37
N TYR A 40 -5.66 -4.99 5.22
CA TYR A 40 -5.46 -3.99 6.26
C TYR A 40 -6.73 -3.84 7.09
N ASP A 41 -6.58 -3.52 8.37
CA ASP A 41 -7.57 -2.93 9.27
C ASP A 41 -7.81 -1.45 8.91
N SER A 42 -7.84 -1.18 7.60
CA SER A 42 -8.28 0.05 7.00
C SER A 42 -9.47 -0.27 6.11
N THR A 43 -10.24 0.74 5.75
CA THR A 43 -11.49 0.49 5.03
C THR A 43 -11.24 -0.09 3.64
N HIS A 44 -11.88 -1.23 3.40
CA HIS A 44 -11.91 -1.94 2.13
C HIS A 44 -13.35 -2.38 1.82
N ILE A 45 -13.59 -2.69 0.55
CA ILE A 45 -14.81 -3.25 0.01
C ILE A 45 -14.56 -4.73 -0.29
N THR A 46 -15.58 -5.53 -0.01
CA THR A 46 -15.62 -6.97 -0.24
C THR A 46 -17.08 -7.39 -0.31
N SER A 47 -17.39 -8.48 -1.04
CA SER A 47 -18.71 -9.09 -0.98
C SER A 47 -18.97 -9.61 0.44
N VAL A 48 -20.15 -9.34 0.99
CA VAL A 48 -20.56 -9.84 2.32
C VAL A 48 -20.59 -11.36 2.34
N GLU A 49 -21.13 -11.98 1.30
CA GLU A 49 -21.19 -13.44 1.18
C GLU A 49 -19.78 -14.03 1.12
N HIS A 50 -18.91 -13.48 0.26
CA HIS A 50 -17.52 -13.90 0.12
C HIS A 50 -16.74 -13.72 1.42
N TYR A 51 -16.96 -12.61 2.12
CA TYR A 51 -16.31 -12.36 3.41
C TYR A 51 -16.69 -13.42 4.44
N ARG A 52 -17.98 -13.75 4.54
CA ARG A 52 -18.46 -14.74 5.50
C ARG A 52 -17.96 -16.13 5.18
N SER A 53 -17.94 -16.52 3.90
CA SER A 53 -17.45 -17.84 3.49
C SER A 53 -15.93 -17.96 3.59
N LEU A 54 -15.19 -16.86 3.42
CA LEU A 54 -13.74 -16.88 3.41
C LEU A 54 -13.12 -16.65 4.79
N VAL A 55 -13.56 -15.65 5.55
CA VAL A 55 -12.97 -15.30 6.86
C VAL A 55 -13.60 -16.13 7.99
N PHE A 56 -14.89 -16.42 7.88
CA PHE A 56 -15.66 -17.17 8.88
C PHE A 56 -16.15 -18.52 8.35
N GLY A 57 -15.55 -18.99 7.25
CA GLY A 57 -15.88 -20.27 6.65
C GLY A 57 -15.40 -21.45 7.51
N PRO A 58 -15.95 -22.65 7.26
CA PRO A 58 -15.56 -23.86 7.98
C PRO A 58 -14.09 -24.25 7.75
N ASP A 59 -13.54 -23.90 6.58
CA ASP A 59 -12.15 -24.19 6.20
C ASP A 59 -11.17 -23.11 6.70
N GLU A 60 -11.66 -21.99 7.22
CA GLU A 60 -10.81 -20.90 7.67
C GLU A 60 -10.47 -21.06 9.16
N VAL A 61 -9.18 -21.14 9.45
CA VAL A 61 -8.65 -21.28 10.81
C VAL A 61 -8.48 -19.90 11.46
N TYR A 62 -9.53 -19.08 11.44
CA TYR A 62 -9.53 -17.87 12.26
C TYR A 62 -9.76 -18.28 13.71
N GLN A 63 -8.68 -18.30 14.48
CA GLN A 63 -8.76 -18.56 15.92
C GLN A 63 -9.10 -17.26 16.66
N MET A 64 -10.04 -17.35 17.59
CA MET A 64 -10.42 -16.22 18.43
C MET A 64 -9.19 -15.69 19.17
N GLY A 65 -8.95 -14.37 19.06
CA GLY A 65 -7.78 -13.70 19.61
C GLY A 65 -6.67 -13.41 18.61
N ASN A 66 -6.69 -14.02 17.41
CA ASN A 66 -5.74 -13.67 16.36
C ASN A 66 -6.17 -12.39 15.65
N PHE A 67 -5.19 -11.56 15.27
CA PHE A 67 -5.48 -10.40 14.43
C PHE A 67 -5.62 -10.83 12.97
N VAL A 68 -6.65 -10.33 12.28
CA VAL A 68 -6.94 -10.72 10.89
C VAL A 68 -5.82 -10.32 9.93
N GLU A 69 -5.11 -9.22 10.19
CA GLU A 69 -3.96 -8.83 9.35
C GLU A 69 -2.78 -9.80 9.47
N GLU A 70 -2.51 -10.30 10.68
CA GLU A 70 -1.38 -11.17 10.98
C GLU A 70 -1.58 -12.59 10.46
N THR A 71 -2.83 -12.97 10.25
CA THR A 71 -3.22 -14.27 9.71
C THR A 71 -3.56 -14.14 8.22
N PHE A 72 -4.72 -13.57 7.95
CA PHE A 72 -5.31 -13.49 6.64
C PHE A 72 -4.56 -12.52 5.72
N GLY A 73 -4.17 -11.35 6.23
CA GLY A 73 -3.39 -10.37 5.47
C GLY A 73 -2.02 -10.91 5.04
N VAL A 74 -1.31 -11.60 5.94
CA VAL A 74 -0.05 -12.26 5.61
C VAL A 74 -0.23 -13.31 4.52
N ARG A 75 -1.27 -14.15 4.63
CA ARG A 75 -1.56 -15.18 3.64
C ARG A 75 -1.91 -14.58 2.27
N GLN A 76 -2.76 -13.56 2.24
CA GLN A 76 -3.10 -12.82 1.01
C GLN A 76 -1.87 -12.31 0.29
N ARG A 77 -0.99 -11.65 1.04
CA ARG A 77 0.24 -11.13 0.47
C ARG A 77 1.12 -12.25 -0.05
N GLN A 78 1.28 -13.36 0.67
CA GLN A 78 2.08 -14.50 0.22
C GLN A 78 1.52 -15.14 -1.06
N ASP A 79 0.22 -15.34 -1.14
CA ASP A 79 -0.45 -15.88 -2.33
C ASP A 79 -0.27 -14.94 -3.54
N ILE A 80 -0.40 -13.63 -3.35
CA ILE A 80 -0.19 -12.65 -4.42
C ILE A 80 1.29 -12.50 -4.78
N MET A 81 2.22 -12.59 -3.83
CA MET A 81 3.66 -12.55 -4.14
C MET A 81 4.10 -13.77 -4.95
N SER A 82 3.45 -14.93 -4.75
CA SER A 82 3.80 -16.17 -5.44
C SER A 82 3.10 -16.30 -6.80
N LYS A 83 1.84 -15.89 -6.91
CA LYS A 83 1.00 -16.07 -8.11
C LYS A 83 0.74 -14.78 -8.89
N GLY A 84 1.25 -13.64 -8.41
CA GLY A 84 0.85 -12.33 -8.90
C GLY A 84 -0.62 -12.03 -8.58
N MET A 85 -1.21 -11.12 -9.35
CA MET A 85 -2.60 -10.69 -9.13
C MET A 85 -3.64 -11.77 -9.45
N GLU A 86 -3.26 -12.90 -10.07
CA GLU A 86 -4.13 -14.06 -10.22
C GLU A 86 -4.48 -14.73 -8.88
N GLY A 87 -3.69 -14.49 -7.84
CA GLY A 87 -4.01 -14.93 -6.47
C GLY A 87 -5.08 -14.08 -5.79
N HIS A 88 -5.37 -12.87 -6.29
CA HIS A 88 -6.27 -11.91 -5.64
C HIS A 88 -7.76 -12.31 -5.61
N PRO A 89 -8.36 -12.91 -6.66
CA PRO A 89 -9.78 -13.24 -6.66
C PRO A 89 -10.24 -14.12 -5.50
N LYS A 90 -9.34 -14.96 -4.95
CA LYS A 90 -9.58 -15.74 -3.72
C LYS A 90 -9.95 -14.84 -2.54
N TYR A 91 -9.37 -13.65 -2.45
CA TYR A 91 -9.51 -12.70 -1.34
C TYR A 91 -10.63 -11.70 -1.57
N GLY A 92 -10.81 -11.23 -2.81
CA GLY A 92 -11.95 -10.38 -3.17
C GLY A 92 -12.00 -9.04 -2.44
N THR A 93 -10.85 -8.51 -2.02
CA THR A 93 -10.77 -7.25 -1.25
C THR A 93 -10.27 -6.08 -2.09
N TYR A 94 -10.93 -4.94 -1.98
CA TYR A 94 -10.67 -3.76 -2.81
C TYR A 94 -10.68 -2.46 -1.99
N HIS A 95 -9.95 -1.44 -2.43
CA HIS A 95 -10.26 -0.07 -2.08
C HIS A 95 -11.26 0.51 -3.08
N CYS A 96 -12.17 1.34 -2.59
CA CYS A 96 -13.05 2.10 -3.45
C CYS A 96 -12.39 3.40 -3.87
N LEU A 97 -12.38 3.67 -5.17
CA LEU A 97 -11.94 4.94 -5.72
C LEU A 97 -13.15 5.87 -5.88
N SER A 98 -12.97 7.12 -5.49
CA SER A 98 -13.92 8.20 -5.75
C SER A 98 -13.29 9.22 -6.68
N TYR A 99 -14.10 9.82 -7.53
CA TYR A 99 -13.69 10.81 -8.50
C TYR A 99 -14.56 12.07 -8.33
N GLY A 100 -13.92 13.24 -8.38
CA GLY A 100 -14.62 14.53 -8.39
C GLY A 100 -15.20 14.85 -9.78
N PRO A 101 -16.00 15.93 -9.89
CA PRO A 101 -16.53 16.41 -11.18
C PRO A 101 -15.44 16.79 -12.20
N ASP A 102 -14.24 17.08 -11.70
CA ASP A 102 -13.03 17.39 -12.47
C ASP A 102 -12.27 16.14 -12.95
N GLY A 103 -12.81 14.94 -12.70
CA GLY A 103 -12.18 13.67 -13.04
C GLY A 103 -10.98 13.31 -12.17
N LEU A 104 -10.66 14.12 -11.15
CA LEU A 104 -9.55 13.85 -10.25
C LEU A 104 -9.98 12.90 -9.13
N ARG A 105 -9.08 11.99 -8.74
CA ARG A 105 -9.32 11.11 -7.59
C ARG A 105 -9.54 11.91 -6.31
N ARG A 106 -10.48 11.43 -5.50
CA ARG A 106 -10.80 11.96 -4.19
C ARG A 106 -10.75 10.83 -3.15
N PRO A 107 -10.31 11.15 -1.93
CA PRO A 107 -10.39 10.18 -0.84
C PRO A 107 -11.85 9.93 -0.50
N LEU A 108 -12.31 8.68 -0.64
CA LEU A 108 -13.66 8.31 -0.22
C LEU A 108 -13.80 8.39 1.31
N ILE A 109 -12.74 8.04 2.03
CA ILE A 109 -12.72 7.99 3.48
C ILE A 109 -11.63 8.91 3.99
N CYS A 110 -12.06 9.85 4.82
CA CYS A 110 -11.22 10.79 5.49
C CYS A 110 -11.52 10.75 6.98
N HIS A 111 -10.49 10.89 7.80
CA HIS A 111 -10.71 11.18 9.21
C HIS A 111 -11.25 12.60 9.33
N LEU A 112 -12.43 12.78 9.92
CA LEU A 112 -13.08 14.09 10.08
C LEU A 112 -12.16 15.13 10.76
N ASN A 113 -11.35 14.68 11.72
CA ASN A 113 -10.44 15.50 12.52
C ASN A 113 -8.94 15.19 12.24
N GLY A 114 -8.65 14.55 11.11
CA GLY A 114 -7.30 14.14 10.73
C GLY A 114 -6.77 12.98 11.57
N VAL A 115 -5.48 12.96 11.92
CA VAL A 115 -4.94 11.92 12.84
C VAL A 115 -5.59 12.00 14.24
N ARG A 116 -6.28 13.10 14.54
CA ARG A 116 -6.86 13.38 15.86
C ARG A 116 -8.35 13.10 15.81
N PHE A 117 -8.89 12.54 16.89
CA PHE A 117 -10.32 12.35 17.06
C PHE A 117 -10.99 13.55 17.75
N LEU A 118 -10.23 14.31 18.54
CA LEU A 118 -10.67 15.49 19.30
C LEU A 118 -9.76 16.69 19.00
N THR A 119 -10.31 17.90 19.03
CA THR A 119 -9.49 19.12 19.02
C THR A 119 -8.69 19.25 20.33
N PRO A 120 -7.60 20.04 20.37
CA PRO A 120 -6.88 20.30 21.62
C PRO A 120 -7.80 20.79 22.76
N GLU A 121 -8.78 21.63 22.44
CA GLU A 121 -9.76 22.16 23.39
C GLU A 121 -10.67 21.05 23.93
N GLN A 122 -11.22 20.21 23.05
CA GLN A 122 -12.05 19.07 23.43
C GLN A 122 -11.29 18.02 24.25
N ARG A 123 -9.98 17.88 24.05
CA ARG A 123 -9.13 17.00 24.89
C ARG A 123 -8.97 17.58 26.29
N ALA A 124 -8.70 18.88 26.38
CA ALA A 124 -8.56 19.57 27.65
C ALA A 124 -9.86 19.52 28.48
N GLU A 125 -11.01 19.77 27.85
CA GLU A 125 -12.33 19.66 28.49
C GLU A 125 -12.61 18.26 29.05
N ARG A 126 -12.09 17.21 28.39
CA ARG A 126 -12.24 15.82 28.80
C ARG A 126 -11.13 15.32 29.72
N GLY A 127 -10.20 16.19 30.13
CA GLY A 127 -9.07 15.83 30.99
C GLY A 127 -8.03 14.92 30.33
N PHE A 128 -8.04 14.79 29.00
CA PHE A 128 -6.97 14.09 28.30
C PHE A 128 -5.69 14.92 28.29
N PRO A 129 -4.51 14.29 28.36
CA PRO A 129 -3.26 15.02 28.26
C PRO A 129 -3.17 15.78 26.93
N ALA A 130 -2.52 16.95 26.97
CA ALA A 130 -2.20 17.71 25.77
C ALA A 130 -1.47 16.81 24.76
N ASP A 131 -1.72 17.02 23.46
CA ASP A 131 -1.04 16.23 22.45
C ASP A 131 0.48 16.39 22.60
N PRO A 132 1.25 15.30 22.50
CA PRO A 132 2.68 15.43 22.45
C PRO A 132 3.07 16.27 21.22
N PRO A 133 4.19 17.01 21.28
CA PRO A 133 4.60 17.88 20.17
C PRO A 133 4.65 17.12 18.85
N VAL A 134 4.48 17.81 17.71
CA VAL A 134 4.45 17.17 16.36
C VAL A 134 5.69 16.29 16.11
N GLU A 135 6.80 16.63 16.74
CA GLU A 135 8.08 15.90 16.74
C GLU A 135 8.01 14.51 17.39
N PHE A 136 7.00 14.26 18.24
CA PHE A 136 6.80 13.03 18.99
C PHE A 136 5.96 11.98 18.25
N TYR A 137 5.46 12.28 17.06
CA TYR A 137 4.82 11.30 16.18
C TYR A 137 5.85 10.77 15.17
N PRO A 138 6.57 9.66 15.47
CA PRO A 138 7.55 9.08 14.56
C PRO A 138 6.94 8.47 13.27
N SER A 139 5.64 8.63 13.04
CA SER A 139 4.87 7.91 12.01
C SER A 139 5.07 8.39 10.57
N ARG A 140 6.04 9.27 10.27
CA ARG A 140 6.32 9.64 8.86
C ARG A 140 7.73 9.34 8.38
N VAL A 141 8.63 8.91 9.25
CA VAL A 141 9.92 8.40 8.82
C VAL A 141 10.33 7.23 9.70
N MET A 142 9.65 6.09 9.55
CA MET A 142 10.32 4.82 9.78
C MET A 142 11.41 4.71 8.70
N VAL A 143 12.55 5.34 8.96
CA VAL A 143 13.76 5.20 8.18
C VAL A 143 14.09 3.71 8.24
N ASN A 144 13.71 2.98 7.19
CA ASN A 144 14.04 1.56 6.99
C ASN A 144 15.52 1.37 7.38
N LYS A 145 15.88 0.25 8.02
CA LYS A 145 17.28 -0.07 8.37
C LYS A 145 18.24 0.18 7.21
N ARG A 146 17.78 -0.03 5.97
CA ARG A 146 18.49 0.33 4.73
C ARG A 146 18.69 1.84 4.55
N HIS A 147 17.66 2.66 4.74
CA HIS A 147 17.78 4.12 4.72
C HIS A 147 18.67 4.65 5.85
N ARG A 148 18.70 3.99 7.02
CA ARG A 148 19.64 4.36 8.10
C ARG A 148 21.07 4.11 7.67
N ARG A 149 21.35 2.95 7.07
CA ARG A 149 22.67 2.63 6.50
C ARG A 149 23.07 3.61 5.39
N ILE A 150 22.17 3.93 4.48
CA ILE A 150 22.40 4.93 3.43
C ILE A 150 22.75 6.27 4.06
N ARG A 151 21.96 6.75 5.03
CA ARG A 151 22.23 8.00 5.74
C ARG A 151 23.60 7.98 6.41
N THR A 152 23.97 6.88 7.07
CA THR A 152 25.31 6.71 7.66
C THR A 152 26.42 6.80 6.61
N VAL A 153 26.25 6.19 5.43
CA VAL A 153 27.22 6.28 4.33
C VAL A 153 27.32 7.71 3.79
N LEU A 154 26.19 8.40 3.59
CA LEU A 154 26.15 9.78 3.14
C LEU A 154 26.84 10.72 4.15
N ASP A 155 26.57 10.55 5.43
CA ASP A 155 27.21 11.33 6.49
C ASP A 155 28.73 11.07 6.57
N ALA A 156 29.18 9.84 6.27
CA ALA A 156 30.60 9.51 6.20
C ALA A 156 31.29 10.16 4.98
N ILE A 157 30.62 10.15 3.82
CA ILE A 157 31.12 10.83 2.60
C ILE A 157 31.26 12.32 2.86
N VAL A 158 30.21 12.99 3.35
CA VAL A 158 30.24 14.43 3.65
C VAL A 158 31.40 14.80 4.57
N ARG A 159 31.64 14.02 5.64
CA ARG A 159 32.78 14.23 6.53
C ARG A 159 34.12 14.03 5.84
N PHE A 160 34.24 13.01 4.99
CA PHE A 160 35.45 12.74 4.24
C PHE A 160 35.80 13.86 3.27
N VAL A 161 34.81 14.47 2.58
CA VAL A 161 35.07 15.56 1.63
C VAL A 161 35.26 16.92 2.30
N GLY A 162 35.06 17.03 3.61
CA GLY A 162 35.15 18.30 4.33
C GLY A 162 34.11 19.33 3.87
N ALA A 163 32.99 18.87 3.33
CA ALA A 163 31.94 19.74 2.79
C ALA A 163 31.31 20.59 3.90
N ASP A 164 31.03 21.85 3.59
CA ASP A 164 30.25 22.70 4.49
C ASP A 164 28.79 22.22 4.60
N LEU A 165 28.05 22.77 5.57
CA LEU A 165 26.67 22.33 5.86
C LEU A 165 25.73 22.49 4.65
N GLN A 166 25.95 23.50 3.81
CA GLN A 166 25.12 23.76 2.65
C GLN A 166 25.40 22.72 1.56
N GLN A 167 26.67 22.47 1.25
CA GLN A 167 27.12 21.44 0.32
C GLN A 167 26.68 20.04 0.76
N ALA A 168 26.75 19.75 2.06
CA ALA A 168 26.29 18.50 2.65
C ALA A 168 24.79 18.25 2.43
N ASN A 169 23.97 19.30 2.60
CA ASN A 169 22.53 19.21 2.41
C ASN A 169 22.17 19.04 0.93
N GLU A 170 22.86 19.74 0.03
CA GLU A 170 22.67 19.62 -1.41
C GLU A 170 23.04 18.22 -1.92
N LEU A 171 24.17 17.69 -1.46
CA LEU A 171 24.60 16.31 -1.78
C LEU A 171 23.61 15.27 -1.25
N LYS A 172 23.08 15.44 -0.04
CA LYS A 172 22.02 14.58 0.53
C LYS A 172 20.75 14.60 -0.31
N ASN A 173 20.35 15.76 -0.82
CA ASN A 173 19.18 15.91 -1.66
C ASN A 173 19.36 15.22 -3.01
N ILE A 174 20.50 15.44 -3.67
CA ILE A 174 20.85 14.79 -4.95
C ILE A 174 20.85 13.27 -4.78
N LEU A 175 21.55 12.75 -3.77
CA LEU A 175 21.67 11.31 -3.57
C LEU A 175 20.35 10.66 -3.13
N SER A 176 19.52 11.37 -2.36
CA SER A 176 18.16 10.89 -2.05
C SER A 176 17.28 10.81 -3.29
N LYS A 177 17.41 11.77 -4.21
CA LYS A 177 16.71 11.76 -5.51
C LYS A 177 17.20 10.61 -6.38
N GLU A 178 18.51 10.48 -6.57
CA GLU A 178 19.11 9.41 -7.37
C GLU A 178 18.82 8.01 -6.82
N LEU A 179 18.82 7.81 -5.50
CA LEU A 179 18.45 6.53 -4.88
C LEU A 179 16.98 6.17 -5.09
N ASN A 180 16.10 7.17 -5.06
CA ASN A 180 14.69 6.97 -5.39
C ASN A 180 14.52 6.66 -6.88
N GLU A 181 15.27 7.31 -7.76
CA GLU A 181 15.23 7.08 -9.21
C GLU A 181 15.88 5.73 -9.62
N THR A 182 16.99 5.32 -9.01
CA THR A 182 17.60 4.00 -9.25
C THR A 182 16.76 2.85 -8.69
N ARG A 183 16.00 3.06 -7.61
CA ARG A 183 14.99 2.09 -7.15
C ARG A 183 13.93 1.81 -8.22
N ILE A 184 13.60 2.81 -9.04
CA ILE A 184 12.66 2.67 -10.18
C ILE A 184 13.31 1.89 -11.34
N ARG A 185 14.62 2.02 -11.53
CA ARG A 185 15.35 1.43 -12.68
C ARG A 185 15.98 0.04 -12.44
N SER A 186 16.26 -0.34 -11.19
CA SER A 186 17.11 -1.53 -10.88
C SER A 186 16.35 -2.86 -10.82
N GLY A 187 15.02 -2.85 -10.86
CA GLY A 187 14.24 -4.09 -10.93
C GLY A 187 14.05 -4.50 -12.39
N LYS A 188 14.46 -5.72 -12.78
CA LYS A 188 13.95 -6.32 -14.01
C LYS A 188 12.41 -6.38 -13.91
N PRO A 189 11.65 -5.88 -14.89
CA PRO A 189 10.20 -6.08 -14.93
C PRO A 189 9.89 -7.57 -14.83
N ALA A 190 8.97 -7.98 -13.96
CA ALA A 190 8.50 -9.37 -13.88
C ALA A 190 7.87 -9.85 -15.22
N SER A 191 7.50 -8.91 -16.10
CA SER A 191 7.07 -9.20 -17.46
C SER A 191 8.18 -9.80 -18.35
N LEU A 192 9.46 -9.62 -18.01
CA LEU A 192 10.59 -10.27 -18.71
C LEU A 192 10.91 -11.68 -18.18
N SER A 193 10.24 -12.11 -17.10
CA SER A 193 10.28 -13.49 -16.60
C SER A 193 9.06 -14.33 -17.02
N LEU A 194 8.11 -13.74 -17.73
CA LEU A 194 7.05 -14.49 -18.39
C LEU A 194 7.62 -15.04 -19.69
N ALA A 195 7.86 -16.35 -19.75
CA ALA A 195 8.00 -17.04 -21.02
C ALA A 195 6.74 -16.75 -21.84
N THR A 196 6.90 -16.11 -23.00
CA THR A 196 5.82 -15.98 -23.97
C THR A 196 5.40 -17.37 -24.39
N ALA A 197 4.30 -17.87 -23.83
CA ALA A 197 3.69 -19.10 -24.30
C ALA A 197 3.30 -18.90 -25.78
N PRO A 198 3.62 -19.85 -26.67
CA PRO A 198 3.26 -19.73 -28.07
C PRO A 198 1.73 -19.77 -28.20
N SER A 199 1.20 -18.80 -28.96
CA SER A 199 -0.23 -18.71 -29.26
C SER A 199 -0.66 -19.88 -30.16
N SER A 200 -1.20 -20.94 -29.59
CA SER A 200 -1.96 -21.93 -30.36
C SER A 200 -3.42 -21.50 -30.42
N CYS A 201 -3.74 -20.68 -31.43
CA CYS A 201 -5.11 -20.55 -31.93
C CYS A 201 -5.40 -21.80 -32.75
N GLY A 202 -6.42 -22.57 -32.36
CA GLY A 202 -6.86 -23.76 -33.07
C GLY A 202 -8.23 -24.19 -32.56
N ALA A 203 -9.27 -23.69 -33.22
CA ALA A 203 -10.66 -24.01 -32.96
C ALA A 203 -10.96 -25.51 -33.17
N ALA A 204 -11.84 -26.06 -32.34
CA ALA A 204 -12.71 -27.15 -32.74
C ALA A 204 -14.04 -27.08 -31.96
N VAL A 205 -15.07 -26.66 -32.67
CA VAL A 205 -16.48 -26.87 -32.36
C VAL A 205 -16.81 -28.33 -32.68
N ALA A 206 -17.45 -29.06 -31.76
CA ALA A 206 -18.33 -30.16 -32.13
C ALA A 206 -19.33 -30.49 -31.01
N ASN A 207 -20.59 -30.53 -31.41
CA ASN A 207 -21.81 -30.93 -30.70
C ASN A 207 -21.74 -32.31 -30.02
N ALA A 208 -22.48 -32.44 -28.91
CA ALA A 208 -23.39 -33.56 -28.60
C ALA A 208 -24.35 -33.06 -27.50
N CYS A 209 -25.65 -32.95 -27.75
CA CYS A 209 -26.66 -34.03 -27.58
C CYS A 209 -26.60 -34.67 -26.20
#